data_AF-A0A951G977-F1
#
_entry.id   AF-A0A951G977-F1
#
_cell.length_a   1.000
_cell.length_b   1.000
_cell.length_c   1.000
_cell.angle_alpha   90.00
_cell.angle_beta   90.00
_cell.angle_gamma   90.00
#
_symmetry.space_group_name_H-M   'P 1'
#
loop_
_entity.id
_entity.type
_entity.pdbx_description
1 polymer ?
#
loop_
_entity_poly.entity_id
_entity_poly.type
_entity_poly.pdbx_seq_one_letter_code
_entity_poly.pdbx_strand_id
1 'polypeptide(L)'
;MISRKSQRAALAVVIAALAALAAGCGSKGPFGTAGASAQNGSQNAATAAYAYARCMRSHGEPNFPDPKVTTSPGHAAVGFAVTPTETGSPKFKSADKACSRILPAPSNRSPGEEQAHKRDLLAFAHCLRTNGIHDFPDPDQQGRLTLTMVTAAGVDIHSRTFLDAAKACVGVTHGAVTLPQVEAAVSGHQG
;
A
#
# COMPACT_ATOMS: atom_id res chain seq x y z
N MET A 1 67.61 42.36 -28.22
CA MET A 1 66.50 41.99 -29.12
C MET A 1 65.24 41.83 -28.27
N ILE A 2 64.16 42.53 -28.63
CA ILE A 2 62.90 42.71 -27.88
C ILE A 2 61.82 41.72 -28.38
N SER A 3 60.82 41.40 -27.54
CA SER A 3 59.48 40.82 -27.86
C SER A 3 59.37 39.29 -28.06
N ARG A 4 58.29 38.56 -27.71
CA ARG A 4 56.90 38.78 -27.21
C ARG A 4 56.43 37.44 -26.59
N LYS A 5 55.92 37.38 -25.35
CA LYS A 5 54.50 37.51 -24.93
C LYS A 5 53.47 36.70 -25.76
N SER A 6 53.00 35.61 -25.14
CA SER A 6 51.62 35.10 -25.05
C SER A 6 50.72 35.10 -26.30
N GLN A 7 50.24 33.93 -26.74
CA GLN A 7 48.83 33.76 -27.16
C GLN A 7 48.30 32.35 -26.82
N ARG A 8 47.13 32.37 -26.19
CA ARG A 8 46.27 31.24 -25.85
C ARG A 8 45.57 30.74 -27.11
N ALA A 9 45.31 29.44 -27.24
CA ALA A 9 43.97 28.88 -27.46
C ALA A 9 44.03 27.38 -27.78
N ALA A 10 43.15 26.67 -27.08
CA ALA A 10 42.64 25.32 -27.25
C ALA A 10 42.78 24.65 -28.62
N LEU A 11 43.01 23.33 -28.62
CA LEU A 11 42.18 22.40 -29.38
C LEU A 11 42.21 20.98 -28.78
N ALA A 12 41.11 20.28 -29.00
CA ALA A 12 40.62 19.09 -28.33
C ALA A 12 41.22 17.76 -28.84
N VAL A 13 41.20 16.76 -27.94
CA VAL A 13 40.87 15.31 -28.15
C VAL A 13 41.70 14.51 -29.16
N VAL A 14 42.36 13.43 -28.71
CA VAL A 14 42.25 12.04 -29.26
C VAL A 14 42.64 11.02 -28.17
N ILE A 15 41.83 9.96 -28.06
CA ILE A 15 41.84 8.84 -27.10
C ILE A 15 42.60 7.63 -27.69
N ALA A 16 43.36 6.91 -26.87
CA ALA A 16 43.63 5.45 -26.89
C ALA A 16 44.83 5.15 -25.98
N ALA A 17 44.99 4.06 -25.23
CA ALA A 17 44.20 2.89 -24.84
C ALA A 17 45.08 2.21 -23.74
N LEU A 18 44.60 1.45 -22.74
CA LEU A 18 44.38 -0.01 -22.76
C LEU A 18 44.49 -0.45 -21.29
N ALA A 19 43.43 -1.04 -20.72
CA ALA A 19 43.57 -1.87 -19.53
C ALA A 19 42.65 -3.10 -19.69
N ALA A 20 43.28 -4.27 -19.62
CA ALA A 20 42.76 -5.57 -19.99
C ALA A 20 41.58 -6.03 -19.11
N LEU A 21 40.50 -6.47 -19.74
CA LEU A 21 39.42 -7.22 -19.10
C LEU A 21 39.68 -8.72 -19.27
N ALA A 22 39.87 -9.38 -18.13
CA ALA A 22 39.96 -10.83 -18.03
C ALA A 22 38.64 -11.49 -18.46
N ALA A 23 38.76 -12.49 -19.30
CA ALA A 23 37.66 -13.35 -19.72
C ALA A 23 37.17 -14.22 -18.54
N GLY A 24 35.91 -14.03 -18.15
CA GLY A 24 35.14 -14.97 -17.33
C GLY A 24 33.84 -15.30 -18.07
N CYS A 25 33.83 -16.43 -18.79
CA CYS A 25 32.65 -16.95 -19.47
C CYS A 25 31.76 -17.66 -18.43
N GLY A 26 30.50 -17.24 -18.32
CA GLY A 26 29.52 -17.84 -17.42
C GLY A 26 28.09 -17.52 -17.83
N SER A 27 27.57 -18.32 -18.77
CA SER A 27 26.16 -18.63 -19.07
C SER A 27 25.11 -17.51 -19.00
N LYS A 28 24.53 -17.23 -20.19
CA LYS A 28 23.17 -16.73 -20.37
C LYS A 28 22.19 -17.53 -19.51
N GLY A 29 21.61 -16.89 -18.49
CA GLY A 29 20.40 -17.32 -17.81
C GLY A 29 19.47 -16.11 -17.68
N PRO A 30 18.21 -16.17 -18.14
CA PRO A 30 17.26 -15.11 -17.90
C PRO A 30 16.74 -15.25 -16.47
N PHE A 31 17.51 -14.80 -15.49
CA PHE A 31 17.05 -14.67 -14.11
C PHE A 31 17.12 -13.20 -13.68
N GLY A 32 16.31 -12.39 -14.36
CA GLY A 32 15.75 -11.20 -13.72
C GLY A 32 14.62 -11.69 -12.81
N THR A 33 14.91 -11.96 -11.54
CA THR A 33 13.89 -12.13 -10.51
C THR A 33 13.26 -10.78 -10.19
N ALA A 34 12.48 -10.26 -11.15
CA ALA A 34 11.42 -9.32 -10.87
C ALA A 34 10.25 -10.13 -10.28
N GLY A 35 10.04 -10.03 -8.97
CA GLY A 35 8.91 -10.72 -8.33
C GLY A 35 9.01 -10.94 -6.83
N ALA A 36 9.62 -10.04 -6.06
CA ALA A 36 9.64 -10.11 -4.60
C ALA A 36 8.75 -9.02 -3.97
N SER A 37 7.53 -8.83 -4.47
CA SER A 37 6.57 -7.86 -3.93
C SER A 37 5.23 -8.47 -3.50
N ALA A 38 4.93 -9.73 -3.88
CA ALA A 38 3.76 -10.47 -3.36
C ALA A 38 4.01 -11.12 -1.98
N GLN A 39 5.28 -11.31 -1.61
CA GLN A 39 5.69 -12.02 -0.40
C GLN A 39 5.53 -11.18 0.88
N ASN A 40 5.77 -9.86 0.82
CA ASN A 40 5.75 -9.00 2.01
C ASN A 40 4.34 -8.83 2.63
N GLY A 41 3.30 -8.72 1.81
CA GLY A 41 1.92 -8.58 2.31
C GLY A 41 1.41 -9.85 3.00
N SER A 42 1.68 -11.02 2.41
CA SER A 42 1.31 -12.32 2.96
C SER A 42 2.07 -12.66 4.25
N GLN A 43 3.36 -12.32 4.33
CA GLN A 43 4.18 -12.54 5.54
C GLN A 43 3.71 -11.68 6.72
N ASN A 44 3.31 -10.43 6.46
CA ASN A 44 2.74 -9.56 7.51
C ASN A 44 1.37 -10.07 7.98
N ALA A 45 0.51 -10.51 7.07
CA ALA A 45 -0.79 -11.08 7.42
C ALA A 45 -0.67 -12.39 8.21
N ALA A 46 0.26 -13.27 7.83
CA ALA A 46 0.54 -14.51 8.56
C ALA A 46 1.05 -14.21 9.97
N THR A 47 2.00 -13.27 10.11
CA THR A 47 2.54 -12.85 11.42
C THR A 47 1.46 -12.31 12.35
N ALA A 48 0.59 -11.43 11.84
CA ALA A 48 -0.57 -10.92 12.59
C ALA A 48 -1.52 -12.04 13.01
N ALA A 49 -1.79 -13.01 12.13
CA ALA A 49 -2.67 -14.13 12.43
C ALA A 49 -2.11 -15.07 13.53
N TYR A 50 -0.80 -15.32 13.54
CA TYR A 50 -0.16 -16.07 14.63
C TYR A 50 -0.22 -15.31 15.97
N ALA A 51 -0.02 -13.99 15.94
CA ALA A 51 -0.17 -13.15 17.13
C ALA A 51 -1.61 -13.15 17.65
N TYR A 52 -2.61 -13.10 16.76
CA TYR A 52 -4.01 -13.22 17.10
C TYR A 52 -4.31 -14.58 17.74
N ALA A 53 -3.84 -15.69 17.16
CA ALA A 53 -4.03 -17.03 17.73
C ALA A 53 -3.44 -17.15 19.14
N ARG A 54 -2.24 -16.59 19.37
CA ARG A 54 -1.64 -16.54 20.71
C ARG A 54 -2.47 -15.73 21.69
N CYS A 55 -3.00 -14.59 21.26
CA CYS A 55 -3.89 -13.77 22.07
C CYS A 55 -5.19 -14.53 22.43
N MET A 56 -5.84 -15.18 21.47
CA MET A 56 -7.03 -15.99 21.73
C MET A 56 -6.76 -17.07 22.78
N ARG A 57 -5.61 -17.77 22.67
CA ARG A 57 -5.18 -18.77 23.65
C ARG A 57 -4.97 -18.20 25.05
N SER A 58 -4.45 -16.98 25.18
CA SER A 58 -4.31 -16.32 26.48
C SER A 58 -5.60 -15.70 27.01
N HIS A 59 -6.61 -15.47 26.15
CA HIS A 59 -7.88 -14.82 26.50
C HIS A 59 -9.07 -15.79 26.59
N GLY A 60 -8.78 -17.05 26.91
CA GLY A 60 -9.81 -18.04 27.23
C GLY A 60 -10.03 -19.07 26.14
N GLU A 61 -9.40 -19.01 24.97
CA GLU A 61 -9.53 -20.07 23.96
C GLU A 61 -8.26 -20.92 23.86
N PRO A 62 -7.89 -21.74 24.87
CA PRO A 62 -6.59 -22.41 24.93
C PRO A 62 -6.30 -23.36 23.75
N ASN A 63 -7.36 -23.86 23.12
CA ASN A 63 -7.27 -24.75 21.95
C ASN A 63 -7.46 -24.01 20.62
N PHE A 64 -7.41 -22.67 20.62
CA PHE A 64 -7.57 -21.88 19.40
C PHE A 64 -6.47 -22.26 18.38
N PRO A 65 -6.86 -22.63 17.14
CA PRO A 65 -5.94 -23.19 16.16
C PRO A 65 -4.97 -22.14 15.63
N ASP A 66 -3.82 -22.61 15.16
CA ASP A 66 -2.91 -21.79 14.38
C ASP A 66 -3.46 -21.51 12.97
N PRO A 67 -3.11 -20.35 12.38
CA PRO A 67 -3.56 -19.98 11.05
C PRO A 67 -2.97 -20.89 9.97
N LYS A 68 -3.77 -21.18 8.94
CA LYS A 68 -3.32 -21.82 7.71
C LYS A 68 -3.18 -20.76 6.62
N VAL A 69 -2.02 -20.78 5.97
CA VAL A 69 -1.75 -19.93 4.79
C VAL A 69 -2.06 -20.76 3.54
N THR A 70 -2.98 -20.28 2.72
CA THR A 70 -3.25 -20.85 1.39
C THR A 70 -2.72 -19.91 0.33
N THR A 71 -2.01 -20.46 -0.65
CA THR A 71 -1.43 -19.69 -1.76
C THR A 71 -1.94 -20.21 -3.10
N SER A 72 -2.34 -19.32 -3.96
CA SER A 72 -2.68 -19.54 -5.37
C SER A 72 -2.03 -18.43 -6.22
N PRO A 73 -1.88 -18.59 -7.54
CA PRO A 73 -1.29 -17.55 -8.38
C PRO A 73 -2.00 -16.20 -8.18
N GLY A 74 -1.28 -15.20 -7.66
CA GLY A 74 -1.83 -13.87 -7.36
C GLY A 74 -2.67 -13.75 -6.09
N HIS A 75 -2.89 -14.82 -5.34
CA HIS A 75 -3.73 -14.82 -4.13
C HIS A 75 -3.07 -15.55 -2.96
N ALA A 76 -3.06 -14.92 -1.79
CA ALA A 76 -2.66 -15.57 -0.55
C ALA A 76 -3.70 -15.25 0.52
N ALA A 77 -4.23 -16.26 1.18
CA ALA A 77 -5.19 -16.10 2.27
C ALA A 77 -4.67 -16.74 3.55
N VAL A 78 -5.07 -16.17 4.68
CA VAL A 78 -4.74 -16.67 6.01
C VAL A 78 -6.05 -16.93 6.73
N GLY A 79 -6.28 -18.16 7.18
CA GLY A 79 -7.54 -18.56 7.80
C GLY A 79 -7.35 -19.46 9.01
N PHE A 80 -8.33 -19.47 9.91
CA PHE A 80 -8.36 -20.34 11.09
C PHE A 80 -9.35 -21.49 10.86
N ALA A 81 -9.01 -22.68 11.32
CA ALA A 81 -9.89 -23.83 11.26
C ALA A 81 -10.86 -23.82 12.45
N VAL A 82 -11.85 -22.91 12.42
CA VAL A 82 -12.86 -22.73 13.48
C VAL A 82 -14.26 -22.99 12.94
N THR A 83 -15.14 -23.52 13.78
CA THR A 83 -16.54 -23.82 13.46
C THR A 83 -17.47 -22.66 13.82
N PRO A 84 -18.68 -22.58 13.22
CA PRO A 84 -19.69 -21.60 13.62
C PRO A 84 -20.08 -21.69 15.10
N THR A 85 -20.06 -22.89 15.68
CA THR A 85 -20.35 -23.12 17.09
C THR A 85 -19.27 -22.50 18.00
N GLU A 86 -17.99 -22.63 17.64
CA GLU A 86 -16.89 -22.03 18.40
C GLU A 86 -16.92 -20.50 18.33
N THR A 87 -17.05 -19.96 17.12
CA THR A 87 -17.11 -18.50 16.87
C THR A 87 -18.34 -17.85 17.47
N GLY A 88 -19.46 -18.59 17.59
CA GLY A 88 -20.69 -18.12 18.23
C GLY A 88 -20.62 -18.07 19.76
N SER A 89 -19.65 -18.75 20.38
CA SER A 89 -19.58 -18.91 21.83
C SER A 89 -19.28 -17.57 22.55
N PRO A 90 -19.79 -17.36 23.79
CA PRO A 90 -19.47 -16.17 24.56
C PRO A 90 -17.98 -16.00 24.85
N LYS A 91 -17.27 -17.12 25.00
CA LYS A 91 -15.84 -17.17 25.30
C LYS A 91 -15.02 -16.66 24.11
N PHE A 92 -15.33 -17.14 22.90
CA PHE A 92 -14.72 -16.66 21.68
C PHE A 92 -14.97 -15.17 21.48
N LYS A 93 -16.22 -14.71 21.62
CA LYS A 93 -16.56 -13.28 21.45
C LYS A 93 -15.82 -12.38 22.41
N SER A 94 -15.64 -12.82 23.65
CA SER A 94 -14.86 -12.10 24.67
C SER A 94 -13.38 -12.01 24.28
N ALA A 95 -12.79 -13.14 23.87
CA ALA A 95 -11.40 -13.21 23.43
C ALA A 95 -11.18 -12.38 22.16
N ASP A 96 -12.05 -12.50 21.16
CA ASP A 96 -11.99 -11.76 19.91
C ASP A 96 -12.11 -10.25 20.13
N LYS A 97 -12.98 -9.81 21.04
CA LYS A 97 -13.04 -8.38 21.42
C LYS A 97 -11.70 -7.86 21.96
N ALA A 98 -10.96 -8.67 22.71
CA ALA A 98 -9.64 -8.30 23.20
C ALA A 98 -8.55 -8.36 22.10
N CYS A 99 -8.66 -9.31 21.18
CA CYS A 99 -7.59 -9.66 20.23
C CYS A 99 -7.77 -9.09 18.82
N SER A 100 -8.97 -8.68 18.43
CA SER A 100 -9.35 -8.27 17.06
C SER A 100 -8.48 -7.15 16.49
N ARG A 101 -7.93 -6.27 17.34
CA ARG A 101 -7.02 -5.19 16.91
C ARG A 101 -5.67 -5.67 16.38
N ILE A 102 -5.33 -6.95 16.57
CA ILE A 102 -4.10 -7.55 16.06
C ILE A 102 -4.24 -7.86 14.57
N LEU A 103 -5.43 -8.21 14.10
CA LEU A 103 -5.67 -8.53 12.71
C LEU A 103 -5.82 -7.25 11.87
N PRO A 104 -5.29 -7.23 10.64
CA PRO A 104 -5.64 -6.17 9.69
C PRO A 104 -7.16 -6.21 9.43
N ALA A 105 -7.74 -5.06 9.11
CA ALA A 105 -9.15 -5.00 8.70
C ALA A 105 -9.36 -5.93 7.50
N PRO A 106 -10.48 -6.67 7.43
CA PRO A 106 -10.76 -7.55 6.31
C PRO A 106 -10.80 -6.73 5.01
N SER A 107 -9.90 -7.04 4.07
CA SER A 107 -9.93 -6.52 2.71
C SER A 107 -10.22 -7.67 1.75
N ASN A 108 -11.12 -7.46 0.80
CA ASN A 108 -11.39 -8.43 -0.28
C ASN A 108 -10.36 -8.32 -1.42
N ARG A 109 -9.24 -7.63 -1.18
CA ARG A 109 -8.21 -7.32 -2.18
C ARG A 109 -6.99 -8.20 -1.93
N SER A 110 -6.42 -8.74 -2.99
CA SER A 110 -5.09 -9.35 -2.92
C SER A 110 -4.04 -8.31 -2.49
N PRO A 111 -2.87 -8.74 -1.98
CA PRO A 111 -1.80 -7.81 -1.62
C PRO A 111 -1.37 -6.88 -2.77
N GLY A 112 -1.42 -7.35 -4.02
CA GLY A 112 -1.10 -6.55 -5.20
C GLY A 112 -2.16 -5.47 -5.48
N GLU A 113 -3.44 -5.83 -5.34
CA GLU A 113 -4.56 -4.89 -5.48
C GLU A 113 -4.59 -3.88 -4.34
N GLU A 114 -4.22 -4.27 -3.13
CA GLU A 114 -4.14 -3.35 -1.98
C GLU A 114 -3.05 -2.30 -2.19
N GLN A 115 -1.88 -2.72 -2.69
CA GLN A 115 -0.82 -1.78 -3.04
C GLN A 115 -1.24 -0.86 -4.20
N ALA A 116 -1.98 -1.37 -5.20
CA ALA A 116 -2.52 -0.54 -6.27
C ALA A 116 -3.50 0.50 -5.73
N HIS A 117 -4.45 0.07 -4.90
CA HIS A 117 -5.42 0.94 -4.26
C HIS A 117 -4.78 2.03 -3.41
N LYS A 118 -3.74 1.69 -2.63
CA LYS A 118 -2.99 2.67 -1.85
C LYS A 118 -2.35 3.75 -2.74
N ARG A 119 -1.80 3.37 -3.91
CA ARG A 119 -1.26 4.35 -4.86
C ARG A 119 -2.34 5.26 -5.43
N ASP A 120 -3.50 4.70 -5.77
CA ASP A 120 -4.62 5.48 -6.32
C ASP A 120 -5.16 6.50 -5.30
N LEU A 121 -5.28 6.11 -4.02
CA LEU A 121 -5.67 7.02 -2.96
C LEU A 121 -4.63 8.11 -2.67
N LEU A 122 -3.33 7.78 -2.75
CA LEU A 122 -2.27 8.79 -2.64
C LEU A 122 -2.32 9.79 -3.80
N ALA A 123 -2.55 9.31 -5.02
CA ALA A 123 -2.71 10.17 -6.20
C ALA A 123 -3.95 11.07 -6.05
N PHE A 124 -5.05 10.53 -5.55
CA PHE A 124 -6.27 11.29 -5.27
C PHE A 124 -6.02 12.39 -4.23
N ALA A 125 -5.40 12.05 -3.10
CA ALA A 125 -5.07 13.01 -2.04
C ALA A 125 -4.17 14.12 -2.56
N HIS A 126 -3.14 13.77 -3.32
CA HIS A 126 -2.25 14.77 -3.93
C HIS A 126 -2.98 15.69 -4.93
N CYS A 127 -3.86 15.12 -5.76
CA CYS A 127 -4.68 15.89 -6.68
C CYS A 127 -5.59 16.87 -5.93
N LEU A 128 -6.29 16.43 -4.87
CA LEU A 128 -7.14 17.28 -4.05
C LEU A 128 -6.37 18.45 -3.43
N ARG A 129 -5.18 18.19 -2.91
CA ARG A 129 -4.29 19.24 -2.36
C ARG A 129 -3.86 20.26 -3.40
N THR A 130 -3.68 19.83 -4.65
CA THR A 130 -3.36 20.73 -5.78
C THR A 130 -4.60 21.49 -6.27
N ASN A 131 -5.79 20.95 -6.05
CA ASN A 131 -7.09 21.53 -6.41
C ASN A 131 -7.75 22.30 -5.25
N GLY A 132 -6.97 22.79 -4.29
CA GLY A 132 -7.42 23.71 -3.25
C GLY A 132 -7.85 23.10 -1.92
N ILE A 133 -7.84 21.76 -1.78
CA ILE A 133 -8.09 21.07 -0.50
C ILE A 133 -6.73 20.75 0.15
N HIS A 134 -5.98 21.78 0.52
CA HIS A 134 -4.57 21.67 0.93
C HIS A 134 -4.32 20.74 2.13
N ASP A 135 -5.27 20.66 3.06
CA ASP A 135 -5.15 19.84 4.27
C ASP A 135 -5.64 18.40 4.09
N PHE A 136 -5.98 17.98 2.87
CA PHE A 136 -6.49 16.62 2.65
C PHE A 136 -5.45 15.55 3.05
N PRO A 137 -5.79 14.64 3.96
CA PRO A 137 -4.82 13.69 4.50
C PRO A 137 -4.49 12.57 3.50
N ASP A 138 -3.30 12.02 3.63
CA ASP A 138 -2.91 10.80 2.92
C ASP A 138 -3.52 9.55 3.61
N PRO A 139 -3.73 8.43 2.89
CA PRO A 139 -4.14 7.18 3.50
C PRO A 139 -3.08 6.64 4.48
N ASP A 140 -3.52 5.86 5.46
CA ASP A 140 -2.63 5.25 6.46
C ASP A 140 -1.72 4.15 5.84
N GLN A 141 -0.92 3.51 6.69
CA GLN A 141 0.01 2.48 6.24
C GLN A 141 -0.70 1.28 5.59
N GLN A 142 -1.94 1.02 6.00
CA GLN A 142 -2.83 0.00 5.47
C GLN A 142 -3.63 0.49 4.24
N GLY A 143 -3.32 1.68 3.71
CA GLY A 143 -4.01 2.21 2.54
C GLY A 143 -5.46 2.63 2.83
N ARG A 144 -5.79 2.95 4.09
CA ARG A 144 -7.14 3.38 4.48
C ARG A 144 -7.21 4.89 4.60
N LEU A 145 -8.31 5.45 4.12
CA LEU A 145 -8.66 6.86 4.26
C LEU A 145 -10.05 6.92 4.89
N THR A 146 -10.12 7.35 6.15
CA THR A 146 -11.36 7.34 6.93
C THR A 146 -11.93 8.75 7.07
N LEU A 147 -13.25 8.86 7.27
CA LEU A 147 -13.89 10.15 7.51
C LEU A 147 -13.29 10.87 8.72
N THR A 148 -12.94 10.14 9.79
CA THR A 148 -12.28 10.71 10.97
C THR A 148 -10.94 11.36 10.65
N MET A 149 -10.15 10.79 9.73
CA MET A 149 -8.89 11.40 9.30
C MET A 149 -9.14 12.71 8.56
N VAL A 150 -10.14 12.71 7.66
CA VAL A 150 -10.51 13.88 6.84
C VAL A 150 -11.07 15.01 7.71
N THR A 151 -11.97 14.70 8.65
CA THR A 151 -12.54 15.70 9.56
C THR A 151 -11.53 16.19 10.59
N ALA A 152 -10.62 15.33 11.06
CA ALA A 152 -9.51 15.76 11.94
C ALA A 152 -8.54 16.73 11.24
N ALA A 153 -8.44 16.65 9.90
CA ALA A 153 -7.70 17.60 9.09
C ALA A 153 -8.48 18.89 8.77
N GLY A 154 -9.70 19.05 9.30
CA GLY A 154 -10.54 20.23 9.07
C GLY A 154 -11.19 20.28 7.69
N VAL A 155 -11.17 19.18 6.92
CA VAL A 155 -11.79 19.13 5.60
C VAL A 155 -13.27 18.77 5.71
N ASP A 156 -14.14 19.64 5.19
CA ASP A 156 -15.56 19.37 5.04
C ASP A 156 -15.87 18.70 3.69
N ILE A 157 -16.17 17.41 3.73
CA ILE A 157 -16.52 16.62 2.55
C ILE A 157 -17.90 16.96 1.98
N HIS A 158 -18.75 17.66 2.72
CA HIS A 158 -20.08 18.06 2.26
C HIS A 158 -20.05 19.41 1.51
N SER A 159 -18.88 20.06 1.47
CA SER A 159 -18.71 21.34 0.79
C SER A 159 -18.72 21.21 -0.74
N ARG A 160 -19.23 22.23 -1.44
CA ARG A 160 -19.14 22.31 -2.91
C ARG A 160 -17.68 22.31 -3.39
N THR A 161 -16.79 22.99 -2.66
CA THR A 161 -15.36 23.02 -2.98
C THR A 161 -14.75 21.62 -2.98
N PHE A 162 -15.10 20.78 -2.01
CA PHE A 162 -14.65 19.40 -1.99
C PHE A 162 -15.23 18.59 -3.16
N LEU A 163 -16.53 18.72 -3.44
CA LEU A 163 -17.18 18.03 -4.55
C LEU A 163 -16.52 18.35 -5.89
N ASP A 164 -16.30 19.63 -6.18
CA ASP A 164 -15.72 20.08 -7.45
C ASP A 164 -14.27 19.57 -7.61
N ALA A 165 -13.46 19.68 -6.55
CA ALA A 165 -12.09 19.16 -6.55
C ALA A 165 -12.07 17.63 -6.71
N ALA A 166 -12.93 16.90 -5.99
CA ALA A 166 -13.03 15.45 -6.08
C ALA A 166 -13.44 15.00 -7.49
N LYS A 167 -14.40 15.69 -8.12
CA LYS A 167 -14.81 15.43 -9.51
C LYS A 167 -13.67 15.63 -10.50
N ALA A 168 -12.83 16.66 -10.32
CA ALA A 168 -11.64 16.86 -11.14
C ALA A 168 -10.59 15.76 -10.93
N CYS A 169 -10.54 15.18 -9.73
CA CYS A 169 -9.49 14.25 -9.32
C CYS A 169 -9.82 12.76 -9.49
N VAL A 170 -11.09 12.34 -9.66
CA VAL A 170 -11.43 10.90 -9.80
C VAL A 170 -10.66 10.19 -10.93
N GLY A 171 -10.31 10.91 -12.00
CA GLY A 171 -9.60 10.36 -13.16
C GLY A 171 -8.21 9.83 -12.84
N VAL A 172 -7.57 10.28 -11.75
CA VAL A 172 -6.22 9.85 -11.37
C VAL A 172 -6.22 8.51 -10.61
N THR A 173 -7.40 7.97 -10.28
CA THR A 173 -7.55 6.84 -9.36
C THR A 173 -7.74 5.49 -10.05
N HIS A 174 -7.67 5.43 -11.38
CA HIS A 174 -7.85 4.20 -12.17
C HIS A 174 -9.14 3.42 -11.82
N GLY A 175 -10.19 4.13 -11.38
CA GLY A 175 -11.47 3.54 -10.98
C GLY A 175 -11.57 3.16 -9.49
N ALA A 176 -10.53 3.38 -8.69
CA ALA A 176 -10.58 3.16 -7.24
C ALA A 176 -11.53 4.15 -6.52
N VAL A 177 -11.69 5.36 -7.06
CA VAL A 177 -12.66 6.36 -6.63
C VAL A 177 -13.46 6.81 -7.84
N THR A 178 -14.77 6.60 -7.81
CA THR A 178 -15.67 6.92 -8.93
C THR A 178 -16.53 8.14 -8.62
N LEU A 179 -17.01 8.84 -9.67
CA LEU A 179 -17.92 9.98 -9.50
C LEU A 179 -19.18 9.61 -8.70
N PRO A 180 -19.87 8.47 -8.94
CA PRO A 180 -21.02 8.10 -8.13
C PRO A 180 -20.68 7.89 -6.66
N GLN A 181 -19.50 7.34 -6.34
CA GLN A 181 -19.05 7.18 -4.96
C GLN A 181 -18.79 8.53 -4.28
N VAL A 182 -18.18 9.48 -4.98
CA VAL A 182 -17.98 10.85 -4.48
C VAL A 182 -19.34 11.49 -4.21
N GLU A 183 -20.26 11.45 -5.17
CA GLU A 183 -21.58 12.07 -5.02
C GLU A 183 -22.39 11.44 -3.88
N ALA A 184 -22.34 10.12 -3.72
CA ALA A 184 -22.97 9.43 -2.59
C ALA A 184 -22.36 9.86 -1.25
N ALA A 185 -21.03 9.94 -1.16
CA ALA A 185 -20.32 10.35 0.06
C ALA A 185 -20.64 11.79 0.46
N VAL A 186 -20.67 12.72 -0.51
CA VAL A 186 -21.01 14.14 -0.27
C VAL A 186 -22.48 14.28 0.13
N SER A 187 -23.40 13.49 -0.46
CA SER A 187 -24.84 13.59 -0.20
C SER A 187 -25.29 12.94 1.11
N GLY A 188 -24.40 12.22 1.81
CA GLY A 188 -24.73 11.53 3.06
C GLY A 188 -25.69 10.33 2.90
N HIS A 189 -25.93 9.89 1.67
CA HIS A 189 -26.68 8.65 1.42
C HIS A 189 -25.75 7.46 1.70
N GLN A 190 -25.82 6.96 2.93
CA GLN A 190 -25.32 5.63 3.24
C GLN A 190 -26.21 4.62 2.51
N GLY A 191 -25.64 3.95 1.50
CA GLY A 191 -26.22 2.75 0.92
C GLY A 191 -26.01 1.55 1.82
#